data_AF-A0A183KUM4-F1
#
_entry.id   AF-A0A183KUM4-F1
#
_cell.length_a   1.000
_cell.length_b   1.000
_cell.length_c   1.000
_cell.angle_alpha   90.00
_cell.angle_beta   90.00
_cell.angle_gamma   90.00
#
_symmetry.space_group_name_H-M   'P 1'
#
loop_
_entity.id
_entity.type
_entity.pdbx_description
1 polymer ?
#
loop_
_entity_poly.entity_id
_entity_poly.type
_entity_poly.pdbx_seq_one_letter_code
_entity_poly.pdbx_strand_id
1 'polypeptide(L)'
;YIIYVLILINCFRKLWPLTKTDCIDLQLRSVDHLHYPPSSINACFHVNCFYFWPSLTCCLQKIWRVLRPNGRLVTTFQINQLIDLHQRGWFQYGNPDPLIYVMALETCGFNQIEWLKQQTKFNLNETYDCIIAHKPPIPLLSASIS
;
A
#
# COMPACT_ATOMS: atom_id res chain seq x y z
N TYR A 1 -6.86 13.04 -2.41
CA TYR A 1 -5.61 12.79 -1.68
C TYR A 1 -5.16 11.36 -1.91
N ILE A 2 -4.01 11.22 -2.55
CA ILE A 2 -3.33 9.95 -2.80
C ILE A 2 -2.17 9.92 -1.81
N ILE A 3 -2.16 8.97 -0.87
CA ILE A 3 -1.03 8.83 0.05
C ILE A 3 0.08 8.11 -0.70
N TYR A 4 1.17 8.83 -0.99
CA TYR A 4 2.45 8.26 -1.38
C TYR A 4 3.17 7.84 -0.09
N VAL A 5 3.16 6.54 0.26
CA VAL A 5 4.18 6.01 1.17
C VAL A 5 5.34 5.56 0.30
N LEU A 6 6.26 6.49 0.03
CA LEU A 6 7.48 6.23 -0.73
C LEU A 6 8.66 6.40 0.21
N ILE A 7 9.21 5.30 0.71
CA ILE A 7 10.56 5.28 1.28
C ILE A 7 11.54 5.34 0.11
N LEU A 8 11.66 6.50 -0.54
CA LEU A 8 12.84 6.87 -1.31
C LEU A 8 13.18 8.31 -0.96
N ILE A 9 14.17 8.45 -0.08
CA ILE A 9 14.90 9.69 0.24
C ILE A 9 15.31 10.45 -1.06
N ASN A 10 15.38 9.78 -2.21
CA ASN A 10 15.74 10.36 -3.51
C ASN A 10 14.61 11.08 -4.29
N CYS A 11 13.33 10.86 -3.99
CA CYS A 11 12.24 11.50 -4.76
C CYS A 11 11.85 12.89 -4.25
N PHE A 12 12.32 13.28 -3.05
CA PHE A 12 11.96 14.54 -2.40
C PHE A 12 12.26 15.77 -3.28
N ARG A 13 13.39 15.76 -4.00
CA ARG A 13 13.81 16.87 -4.87
C ARG A 13 12.94 17.03 -6.12
N LYS A 14 12.39 15.93 -6.65
CA LYS A 14 11.57 15.94 -7.89
C LYS A 14 10.12 16.36 -7.63
N LEU A 15 9.62 16.15 -6.41
CA LEU A 15 8.23 16.45 -6.03
C LEU A 15 8.04 17.85 -5.44
N TRP A 16 9.13 18.53 -5.09
CA TRP A 16 9.13 19.89 -4.52
C TRP A 16 8.31 20.94 -5.30
N PRO A 17 8.27 20.96 -6.65
CA PRO A 17 7.47 21.97 -7.37
C PRO A 17 5.96 21.83 -7.17
N LEU A 18 5.48 20.63 -6.82
CA LEU A 18 4.06 20.31 -6.71
C LEU A 18 3.50 20.57 -5.31
N THR A 19 4.34 20.89 -4.33
CA THR A 19 3.89 21.29 -2.98
C THR A 19 3.31 22.71 -2.97
N LYS A 20 3.53 23.49 -4.04
CA LYS A 20 3.04 24.88 -4.15
C LYS A 20 1.59 25.01 -4.59
N THR A 21 0.92 23.92 -4.97
CA THR A 21 -0.44 23.96 -5.56
C THR A 21 -1.53 23.40 -4.65
N ASP A 22 -1.26 23.16 -3.36
CA ASP A 22 -2.15 22.44 -2.40
C ASP A 22 -2.60 21.04 -2.85
N CYS A 23 -2.11 20.56 -3.99
CA CYS A 23 -2.44 19.25 -4.55
C CYS A 23 -1.66 18.11 -3.88
N ILE A 24 -0.56 18.42 -3.19
CA ILE A 24 0.36 17.43 -2.62
C ILE A 24 0.72 17.81 -1.18
N ASP A 25 0.46 16.88 -0.26
CA ASP A 25 0.94 16.88 1.12
C ASP A 25 2.07 15.86 1.23
N LEU A 26 3.28 16.32 1.59
CA LEU A 26 4.47 15.48 1.69
C LEU A 26 4.91 15.38 3.14
N GLN A 27 4.94 14.15 3.67
CA GLN A 27 5.25 13.90 5.07
C GLN A 27 6.30 12.79 5.21
N LEU A 28 7.30 13.00 6.07
CA LEU A 28 8.22 11.96 6.49
C LEU A 28 7.67 11.32 7.78
N ARG A 29 6.98 10.18 7.65
CA ARG A 29 6.43 9.43 8.77
C ARG A 29 6.39 7.94 8.48
N SER A 30 6.30 7.16 9.56
CA SER A 30 5.95 5.74 9.50
C SER A 30 4.44 5.54 9.34
N VAL A 31 4.04 4.45 8.69
CA VAL A 31 2.65 4.13 8.34
C VAL A 31 1.78 3.87 9.57
N ASP A 32 2.37 3.39 10.66
CA ASP A 32 1.68 3.24 11.95
C ASP A 32 1.29 4.59 12.60
N HIS A 33 1.84 5.71 12.12
CA HIS A 33 1.58 7.07 12.58
C HIS A 33 0.81 7.94 11.57
N LEU A 34 -0.10 7.35 10.80
CA LEU A 34 -0.99 8.10 9.89
C LEU A 34 -2.02 8.93 10.67
N HIS A 35 -1.88 10.27 10.63
CA HIS A 35 -2.76 11.22 11.33
C HIS A 35 -4.01 11.65 10.56
N TYR A 36 -4.27 11.05 9.38
CA TYR A 36 -5.45 11.39 8.60
C TYR A 36 -6.75 10.96 9.31
N PRO A 37 -7.86 11.68 9.16
CA PRO A 37 -9.15 11.26 9.70
C PRO A 37 -9.60 9.90 9.13
N PRO A 38 -10.44 9.13 9.85
CA PRO A 38 -11.05 7.93 9.28
C PRO A 38 -11.79 8.25 7.98
N SER A 39 -11.78 7.34 7.00
CA SER A 39 -12.53 7.49 5.74
C SER A 39 -12.25 8.79 4.98
N SER A 40 -11.01 9.27 4.98
CA SER A 40 -10.58 10.53 4.33
C SER A 40 -9.83 10.30 3.00
N ILE A 41 -9.42 9.07 2.72
CA ILE A 41 -8.55 8.71 1.59
C ILE A 41 -9.29 7.79 0.62
N ASN A 42 -9.27 8.10 -0.68
CA ASN A 42 -9.91 7.27 -1.70
C ASN A 42 -9.04 6.06 -2.09
N ALA A 43 -7.73 6.27 -2.17
CA ALA A 43 -6.79 5.23 -2.55
C ALA A 43 -5.45 5.45 -1.84
N CYS A 44 -4.82 4.36 -1.44
CA CYS A 44 -3.47 4.33 -0.92
C CYS A 44 -2.64 3.46 -1.85
N PHE A 45 -1.40 3.86 -2.09
CA PHE A 45 -0.45 2.97 -2.71
C PHE A 45 0.90 3.04 -2.02
N HIS A 46 1.63 1.94 -2.12
CA HIS A 46 3.04 1.87 -1.73
C HIS A 46 3.80 0.96 -2.70
N VAL A 47 5.11 1.12 -2.75
CA VAL A 47 5.97 0.36 -3.66
C VAL A 47 7.17 -0.09 -2.87
N ASN A 48 7.49 -1.39 -2.89
CA ASN A 48 8.70 -1.88 -2.26
C ASN A 48 8.84 -1.50 -0.75
N CYS A 49 7.72 -1.44 -0.02
CA CYS A 49 7.67 -0.87 1.33
C CYS A 49 7.27 -1.85 2.44
N PHE A 50 6.27 -2.71 2.21
CA PHE A 50 5.60 -3.47 3.29
C PHE A 50 6.55 -4.33 4.12
N TYR A 51 7.60 -4.86 3.47
CA TYR A 51 8.60 -5.71 4.09
C TYR A 51 9.59 -4.97 5.00
N PHE A 52 9.44 -3.65 5.18
CA PHE A 52 10.15 -2.86 6.18
C PHE A 52 9.25 -2.34 7.30
N TRP A 53 7.96 -2.69 7.30
CA TRP A 53 7.05 -2.22 8.33
C TRP A 53 7.27 -2.98 9.65
N PRO A 54 7.25 -2.29 10.80
CA PRO A 54 7.49 -2.93 12.10
C PRO A 54 6.40 -3.95 12.45
N SER A 55 5.17 -3.72 11.99
CA SER A 55 4.06 -4.66 12.11
C SER A 55 3.12 -4.48 10.92
N LEU A 56 3.03 -5.51 10.06
CA LEU A 56 2.13 -5.50 8.90
C LEU A 56 0.68 -5.22 9.31
N THR A 57 0.17 -5.94 10.30
CA THR A 57 -1.21 -5.80 10.78
C THR A 57 -1.48 -4.40 11.31
N CYS A 58 -0.61 -3.83 12.15
CA CYS A 58 -0.80 -2.48 12.69
C CYS A 58 -0.83 -1.43 11.57
N CYS A 59 0.14 -1.48 10.65
CA CYS A 59 0.21 -0.56 9.53
C CYS A 59 -1.00 -0.69 8.59
N LEU A 60 -1.41 -1.92 8.26
CA LEU A 60 -2.58 -2.17 7.43
C LEU A 60 -3.88 -1.72 8.10
N GLN A 61 -4.04 -1.87 9.42
CA GLN A 61 -5.19 -1.33 10.15
C GLN A 61 -5.24 0.20 10.11
N LYS A 62 -4.09 0.89 10.21
CA LYS A 62 -4.04 2.35 10.06
C LYS A 62 -4.44 2.79 8.66
N ILE A 63 -3.97 2.08 7.63
CA ILE A 63 -4.37 2.33 6.24
C ILE A 63 -5.88 2.07 6.06
N TRP A 64 -6.36 0.93 6.54
CA TRP A 64 -7.77 0.54 6.47
C TRP A 64 -8.67 1.59 7.13
N ARG A 65 -8.28 2.13 8.28
CA ARG A 65 -9.01 3.20 8.99
C ARG A 65 -9.17 4.45 8.13
N VAL A 66 -8.10 4.91 7.47
CA VAL A 66 -8.12 6.17 6.71
C VAL A 66 -8.78 6.02 5.33
N LEU A 67 -8.82 4.81 4.77
CA LEU A 67 -9.50 4.55 3.51
C LEU A 67 -11.02 4.71 3.64
N ARG A 68 -11.63 5.34 2.65
CA ARG A 68 -13.08 5.37 2.46
C ARG A 68 -13.61 3.97 2.18
N PRO A 69 -14.90 3.69 2.48
CA PRO A 69 -15.57 2.51 1.91
C PRO A 69 -15.41 2.49 0.39
N ASN A 70 -15.22 1.30 -0.20
CA ASN A 70 -14.83 1.12 -1.60
C ASN A 70 -13.46 1.71 -1.98
N GLY A 71 -12.68 2.18 -1.01
CA GLY A 71 -11.32 2.64 -1.22
C GLY A 71 -10.40 1.45 -1.49
N ARG A 72 -9.30 1.71 -2.20
CA ARG A 72 -8.35 0.67 -2.60
C ARG A 72 -6.95 0.90 -2.06
N LEU A 73 -6.27 -0.19 -1.74
CA LEU A 73 -4.86 -0.26 -1.44
C LEU A 73 -4.15 -0.99 -2.58
N VAL A 74 -3.11 -0.39 -3.13
CA VAL A 74 -2.31 -0.98 -4.21
C VAL A 74 -0.87 -1.08 -3.76
N THR A 75 -0.26 -2.25 -3.89
CA THR A 75 1.19 -2.39 -3.75
C THR A 75 1.80 -2.92 -5.02
N THR A 76 3.00 -2.44 -5.35
CA THR A 76 3.80 -3.04 -6.41
C THR A 76 5.21 -3.39 -5.93
N PHE A 77 5.76 -4.45 -6.51
CA PHE A 77 7.11 -4.94 -6.25
C PHE A 77 7.58 -5.80 -7.42
N GLN A 78 8.86 -6.16 -7.44
CA GLN A 78 9.39 -7.12 -8.42
C GLN A 78 9.82 -8.38 -7.68
N ILE A 79 9.11 -9.51 -7.90
CA ILE A 79 9.38 -10.74 -7.15
C ILE A 79 10.82 -11.23 -7.27
N ASN A 80 11.40 -11.16 -8.47
CA ASN A 80 12.79 -11.58 -8.71
C ASN A 80 13.80 -10.71 -7.95
N GLN A 81 13.55 -9.40 -7.87
CA GLN A 81 14.41 -8.48 -7.10
C GLN A 81 14.28 -8.76 -5.61
N LEU A 82 13.06 -9.02 -5.15
CA LEU A 82 12.78 -9.33 -3.76
C LEU A 82 13.46 -10.64 -3.32
N ILE A 83 13.45 -11.68 -4.16
CA ILE A 83 14.19 -12.93 -3.91
C ILE A 83 15.69 -12.68 -3.82
N ASP A 84 16.28 -11.95 -4.79
CA ASP A 84 17.71 -11.63 -4.81
C ASP A 84 18.14 -10.84 -3.56
N LEU A 85 17.37 -9.80 -3.18
CA LEU A 85 17.64 -9.00 -1.98
C LEU A 85 17.50 -9.84 -0.70
N HIS A 86 16.54 -10.77 -0.65
CA HIS A 86 16.39 -11.67 0.49
C HIS A 86 17.58 -12.61 0.65
N GLN A 87 18.04 -13.22 -0.44
CA GLN A 87 19.24 -14.06 -0.44
C GLN A 87 20.50 -13.31 0.00
N ARG A 88 20.56 -12.01 -0.30
CA ARG A 88 21.64 -11.10 0.14
C ARG A 88 21.49 -10.59 1.58
N GLY A 89 20.44 -10.98 2.30
CA GLY A 89 20.24 -10.62 3.71
C GLY A 89 19.67 -9.21 3.96
N TRP A 90 19.07 -8.55 2.97
CA TRP A 90 18.59 -7.16 3.11
C TRP A 90 17.37 -7.00 4.03
N PHE A 91 16.66 -8.09 4.34
CA PHE A 91 15.42 -8.07 5.13
C PHE A 91 15.64 -8.61 6.55
N GLN A 92 16.75 -8.24 7.20
CA GLN A 92 17.12 -8.74 8.54
C GLN A 92 16.02 -8.57 9.60
N TYR A 93 15.17 -7.55 9.47
CA TYR A 93 14.12 -7.20 10.43
C TYR A 93 12.70 -7.24 9.86
N GLY A 94 12.54 -7.81 8.67
CA GLY A 94 11.27 -7.79 7.96
C GLY A 94 11.01 -9.08 7.20
N ASN A 95 9.76 -9.29 6.80
CA ASN A 95 9.38 -10.45 6.00
C ASN A 95 9.04 -10.00 4.57
N PRO A 96 9.86 -10.37 3.57
CA PRO A 96 9.62 -10.00 2.18
C PRO A 96 8.53 -10.85 1.50
N ASP A 97 8.07 -11.94 2.13
CA ASP A 97 7.08 -12.85 1.53
C ASP A 97 5.75 -12.14 1.23
N PRO A 98 5.38 -11.99 -0.06
CA PRO A 98 4.13 -11.34 -0.42
C PRO A 98 2.88 -12.13 -0.01
N LEU A 99 2.97 -13.44 0.19
CA LEU A 99 1.83 -14.23 0.68
C LEU A 99 1.47 -13.86 2.11
N ILE A 100 2.47 -13.62 2.96
CA ILE A 100 2.26 -13.11 4.32
C ILE A 100 1.59 -11.74 4.28
N TYR A 101 1.95 -10.90 3.32
CA TYR A 101 1.29 -9.62 3.10
C TYR A 101 -0.19 -9.80 2.68
N VAL A 102 -0.49 -10.72 1.77
CA VAL A 102 -1.89 -11.05 1.37
C VAL A 102 -2.71 -11.53 2.56
N MET A 103 -2.18 -12.48 3.35
CA MET A 103 -2.88 -12.97 4.55
C MET A 103 -3.14 -11.85 5.57
N ALA A 104 -2.19 -10.92 5.72
CA ALA A 104 -2.35 -9.77 6.61
C ALA A 104 -3.43 -8.80 6.09
N LEU A 105 -3.57 -8.63 4.77
CA LEU A 105 -4.66 -7.85 4.17
C LEU A 105 -6.02 -8.45 4.52
N GLU A 106 -6.20 -9.76 4.31
CA GLU A 106 -7.45 -10.46 4.64
C GLU A 106 -7.79 -10.33 6.13
N THR A 107 -6.79 -10.55 7.00
CA THR A 107 -6.95 -10.43 8.46
C THR A 107 -7.36 -9.02 8.89
N CYS A 108 -6.93 -7.99 8.17
CA CYS A 108 -7.30 -6.59 8.44
C CYS A 108 -8.66 -6.19 7.85
N GLY A 109 -9.39 -7.11 7.21
CA GLY A 109 -10.70 -6.86 6.64
C GLY A 109 -10.66 -6.17 5.28
N PHE A 110 -9.56 -6.29 4.55
CA PHE A 110 -9.58 -6.05 3.11
C PHE A 110 -10.20 -7.25 2.39
N ASN A 111 -10.84 -6.99 1.24
CA ASN A 111 -11.46 -8.01 0.39
C ASN A 111 -11.08 -7.78 -1.07
N GLN A 112 -11.59 -8.66 -1.96
CA GLN A 112 -11.35 -8.59 -3.41
C GLN A 112 -9.87 -8.37 -3.72
N ILE A 113 -9.03 -9.25 -3.16
CA ILE A 113 -7.58 -9.16 -3.30
C ILE A 113 -7.19 -9.77 -4.64
N GLU A 114 -6.62 -8.95 -5.51
CA GLU A 114 -6.18 -9.34 -6.84
C GLU A 114 -4.66 -9.28 -6.90
N TRP A 115 -4.03 -10.31 -7.45
CA TRP A 115 -2.61 -10.31 -7.78
C TRP A 115 -2.44 -10.30 -9.29
N LEU A 116 -1.89 -9.21 -9.80
CA LEU A 116 -1.65 -8.98 -11.21
C LEU A 116 -0.15 -8.97 -11.49
N LYS A 117 0.24 -9.48 -12.66
CA LYS A 117 1.60 -9.41 -13.17
C LYS A 117 1.61 -8.51 -14.40
N GLN A 118 2.39 -7.44 -14.35
CA GLN A 118 2.38 -6.38 -15.35
C GLN A 118 3.77 -6.16 -15.93
N GLN A 119 3.86 -6.10 -17.26
CA GLN A 119 5.05 -5.60 -17.96
C GLN A 119 4.98 -4.09 -18.10
N THR A 120 6.13 -3.42 -18.01
CA THR A 120 6.21 -1.99 -18.26
C THR A 120 6.42 -1.73 -19.75
N LYS A 121 5.98 -0.56 -20.23
CA LYS A 121 6.26 -0.11 -21.60
C LYS A 121 7.75 0.25 -21.81
N PHE A 122 8.49 0.44 -20.72
CA PHE A 122 9.89 0.87 -20.74
C PHE A 122 10.86 -0.31 -20.80
N ASN A 123 10.50 -1.43 -20.17
CA ASN A 123 11.28 -2.65 -20.19
C ASN A 123 10.35 -3.87 -20.26
N LEU A 124 10.26 -4.48 -21.44
CA LEU A 124 9.43 -5.67 -21.71
C LEU A 124 9.99 -6.94 -21.07
N ASN A 125 11.27 -6.93 -20.70
CA ASN A 125 11.94 -8.07 -20.06
C ASN A 125 11.73 -8.07 -18.54
N GLU A 126 11.17 -7.00 -17.98
CA GLU A 126 10.85 -6.88 -16.57
C GLU A 126 9.35 -7.00 -16.34
N THR A 127 9.00 -7.79 -15.33
CA THR A 127 7.62 -7.91 -14.85
C THR A 127 7.55 -7.42 -13.42
N TYR A 128 6.53 -6.64 -13.14
CA TYR A 128 6.21 -6.16 -11.81
C TYR A 128 4.95 -6.86 -11.32
N ASP A 129 4.97 -7.26 -10.08
CA ASP A 129 3.83 -7.80 -9.36
C ASP A 129 3.06 -6.63 -8.74
N CYS A 130 1.73 -6.73 -8.79
CA CYS A 130 0.81 -5.75 -8.25
C CYS A 130 -0.25 -6.48 -7.43
N ILE A 131 -0.38 -6.13 -6.16
CA ILE A 131 -1.48 -6.61 -5.32
C ILE A 131 -2.44 -5.45 -5.09
N ILE A 132 -3.69 -5.64 -5.46
CA ILE A 132 -4.79 -4.68 -5.27
C ILE A 132 -5.73 -5.26 -4.23
N ALA A 133 -6.08 -4.49 -3.21
CA ALA A 133 -7.00 -4.89 -2.15
C ALA A 133 -8.03 -3.79 -1.91
N HIS A 134 -9.27 -4.17 -1.62
CA HIS A 134 -10.38 -3.25 -1.45
C HIS A 134 -10.85 -3.18 -0.01
N LYS A 135 -11.24 -1.99 0.43
CA LYS A 135 -12.00 -1.82 1.68
C LYS A 135 -13.47 -2.07 1.36
N PRO A 136 -14.16 -2.99 2.07
CA PRO A 136 -15.55 -3.28 1.80
C PRO A 136 -16.44 -2.03 1.92
N PRO A 137 -17.58 -1.99 1.19
CA PRO A 137 -18.60 -0.98 1.43
C PRO A 137 -19.13 -1.09 2.85
N ILE A 138 -19.67 0.02 3.37
CA ILE A 138 -20.48 -0.05 4.60
C ILE A 138 -21.76 -0.80 4.22
N PRO A 139 -22.10 -1.91 4.90
CA PRO A 139 -23.40 -2.55 4.70
C PRO A 139 -24.48 -1.52 5.02
N LEU A 140 -25.28 -1.13 4.03
CA LEU A 140 -26.50 -0.40 4.31
C LEU A 140 -27.41 -1.36 5.07
N LEU A 141 -27.84 -0.98 6.28
CA LEU A 141 -28.94 -1.63 6.99
C LEU A 141 -30.22 -1.40 6.18
N SER A 142 -30.40 -2.11 5.08
CA SER A 142 -31.64 -2.09 4.31
C SER A 142 -32.51 -3.27 4.71
N ALA A 143 -33.48 -2.98 5.58
CA ALA A 143 -34.82 -3.57 5.64
C ALA A 143 -34.92 -5.10 5.79
N SER A 144 -34.68 -5.61 7.00
CA SER A 144 -35.48 -6.72 7.53
C SER A 144 -36.72 -6.16 8.23
N ILE A 145 -37.60 -5.54 7.43
CA ILE A 145 -39.02 -5.37 7.75
C ILE A 145 -39.74 -6.14 6.64
N SER A 146 -39.94 -7.42 6.89
CA SER A 146 -40.89 -8.27 6.16
C SER A 146 -41.48 -9.24 7.17
#